data_AF-A0AAU1LV86-F1
#
_entry.id   AF-A0AAU1LV86-F1
#
_cell.length_a   1.000
_cell.length_b   1.000
_cell.length_c   1.000
_cell.angle_alpha   90.00
_cell.angle_beta   90.00
_cell.angle_gamma   90.00
#
_symmetry.space_group_name_H-M   'P 1'
#
loop_
_entity.id
_entity.type
_entity.pdbx_description
1 polymer ?
#
loop_
_entity_poly.entity_id
_entity_poly.type
_entity_poly.pdbx_seq_one_letter_code
_entity_poly.pdbx_strand_id
1 'polypeptide(L)'
;MVMLAGAWYSNAIVWSALAVVVAVGAACLTAWATLRAASPKIRLTYDVRLAVDLLPENLGLAVLHGGVALATPHLVVVDLANQGRRDIEGGMFPNGAALEFSFGRPVVSILGSTTVRGTAAAPILGLDMAGRVTLAPTHISKGQVVSYTLLFDGPVEELSVTGSLINGSLRKALVLPGEIGAIIRDVGALKALIFGTLIMTLTMLWISFLIAFVLPGWWVDWLQN
;
A
#
# COMPACT_ATOMS: atom_id res chain seq x y z
N MET A 1 -7.96 -28.33 -54.92
CA MET A 1 -7.72 -28.21 -53.46
C MET A 1 -6.30 -27.73 -53.27
N VAL A 2 -6.09 -26.43 -53.05
CA VAL A 2 -4.88 -25.72 -52.56
C VAL A 2 -5.15 -24.24 -52.90
N MET A 3 -4.79 -23.31 -52.00
CA MET A 3 -4.75 -21.83 -52.15
C MET A 3 -5.76 -20.91 -51.42
N LEU A 4 -6.64 -21.40 -50.53
CA LEU A 4 -7.37 -20.46 -49.64
C LEU A 4 -6.49 -19.91 -48.50
N ALA A 5 -5.42 -20.63 -48.14
CA ALA A 5 -4.49 -20.18 -47.10
C ALA A 5 -3.56 -19.03 -47.53
N GLY A 6 -3.34 -18.81 -48.83
CA GLY A 6 -2.42 -17.77 -49.32
C GLY A 6 -2.99 -16.36 -49.25
N ALA A 7 -4.30 -16.21 -49.47
CA ALA A 7 -4.93 -14.89 -49.65
C ALA A 7 -4.96 -14.04 -48.37
N TRP A 8 -5.13 -14.66 -47.20
CA TRP A 8 -5.19 -13.91 -45.93
C TRP A 8 -3.80 -13.53 -45.41
N TYR A 9 -2.80 -14.40 -45.60
CA TYR A 9 -1.39 -14.14 -45.25
C TYR A 9 -0.78 -13.01 -46.10
N SER A 10 -1.19 -12.83 -47.36
CA SER A 10 -0.68 -11.75 -48.21
C SER A 10 -1.36 -10.39 -47.98
N ASN A 11 -2.37 -10.32 -47.09
CA ASN A 11 -3.12 -9.09 -46.87
C ASN A 11 -2.37 -8.15 -45.90
N ALA A 12 -1.84 -7.05 -46.45
CA ALA A 12 -1.11 -6.04 -45.68
C ALA A 12 -1.93 -5.44 -44.51
N ILE A 13 -3.26 -5.37 -44.64
CA ILE A 13 -4.15 -4.83 -43.61
C ILE A 13 -4.18 -5.76 -42.38
N VAL A 14 -4.21 -7.08 -42.60
CA VAL A 14 -4.22 -8.07 -41.51
C VAL A 14 -2.94 -7.99 -40.68
N TRP A 15 -1.78 -7.94 -41.35
CA TRP A 15 -0.49 -7.78 -40.67
C TRP A 15 -0.36 -6.44 -39.96
N SER A 16 -0.83 -5.35 -40.56
CA SER A 16 -0.81 -4.03 -39.93
C SER A 16 -1.68 -3.99 -38.67
N ALA A 17 -2.88 -4.58 -38.73
CA ALA A 17 -3.78 -4.66 -37.59
C ALA A 17 -3.19 -5.53 -36.46
N LEU A 18 -2.60 -6.68 -36.80
CA LEU A 18 -1.92 -7.53 -35.83
C LEU A 18 -0.75 -6.79 -35.16
N ALA A 19 0.04 -6.06 -35.93
CA ALA A 19 1.16 -5.26 -35.41
C ALA A 19 0.69 -4.20 -34.41
N VAL A 20 -0.44 -3.52 -34.66
CA VAL A 20 -1.01 -2.54 -33.71
C VAL A 20 -1.40 -3.21 -32.39
N VAL A 21 -2.06 -4.37 -32.42
CA VAL A 21 -2.45 -5.08 -31.19
C VAL A 21 -1.23 -5.50 -30.39
N VAL A 22 -0.21 -6.06 -31.05
CA VAL A 22 1.04 -6.44 -30.40
C VAL A 22 1.73 -5.20 -29.80
N ALA A 23 1.74 -4.08 -30.51
CA ALA A 23 2.33 -2.82 -30.03
C ALA A 23 1.61 -2.28 -28.79
N VAL A 24 0.27 -2.27 -28.78
CA VAL A 24 -0.53 -1.83 -27.62
C VAL A 24 -0.32 -2.76 -26.43
N GLY A 25 -0.37 -4.07 -26.65
CA GLY A 25 -0.14 -5.07 -25.60
C GLY A 25 1.26 -4.92 -24.99
N ALA A 26 2.29 -4.75 -25.83
CA ALA A 26 3.64 -4.50 -25.38
C ALA A 26 3.72 -3.20 -24.57
N ALA A 27 3.16 -2.08 -25.06
CA ALA A 27 3.16 -0.81 -24.35
C ALA A 27 2.49 -0.90 -22.97
N CYS A 28 1.35 -1.60 -22.87
CA CYS A 28 0.66 -1.82 -21.61
C CYS A 28 1.50 -2.66 -20.62
N LEU A 29 2.12 -3.75 -21.10
CA LEU A 29 3.01 -4.59 -20.28
C LEU A 29 4.24 -3.80 -19.81
N THR A 30 4.85 -3.00 -20.68
CA THR A 30 5.99 -2.16 -20.32
C THR A 30 5.59 -1.10 -19.30
N ALA A 31 4.47 -0.41 -19.48
CA ALA A 31 3.96 0.56 -18.52
C ALA A 31 3.69 -0.07 -17.15
N TRP A 32 3.06 -1.24 -17.13
CA TRP A 32 2.83 -2.00 -15.90
C TRP A 32 4.14 -2.41 -15.21
N ALA A 33 5.09 -2.94 -15.98
CA ALA A 33 6.39 -3.35 -15.46
C ALA A 33 7.16 -2.16 -14.88
N THR A 34 7.16 -1.02 -15.58
CA THR A 34 7.80 0.22 -15.13
C THR A 34 7.15 0.76 -13.86
N LEU A 35 5.82 0.83 -13.79
CA LEU A 35 5.09 1.27 -12.59
C LEU A 35 5.37 0.34 -11.40
N ARG A 36 5.41 -0.97 -11.64
CA ARG A 36 5.72 -1.97 -10.62
C ARG A 36 7.19 -1.91 -10.19
N ALA A 37 8.11 -1.54 -11.09
CA ALA A 37 9.52 -1.35 -10.77
C ALA A 37 9.76 -0.04 -10.00
N ALA A 38 9.02 1.03 -10.32
CA ALA A 38 9.12 2.34 -9.69
C ALA A 38 8.57 2.37 -8.24
N SER A 39 7.75 1.39 -7.84
CA SER A 39 7.28 1.29 -6.45
C SER A 39 8.46 1.04 -5.49
N PRO A 40 8.63 1.82 -4.41
CA PRO A 40 9.69 1.61 -3.44
C PRO A 40 9.66 0.18 -2.90
N LYS A 41 10.80 -0.50 -2.91
CA LYS A 41 10.91 -1.87 -2.40
C LYS A 41 10.62 -1.93 -0.90
N ILE A 42 11.00 -0.88 -0.18
CA ILE A 42 10.82 -0.71 1.26
C ILE A 42 9.98 0.54 1.50
N ARG A 43 8.92 0.42 2.29
CA ARG A 43 8.04 1.52 2.66
C ARG A 43 7.50 1.29 4.06
N LEU A 44 7.90 2.14 4.99
CA LEU A 44 7.37 2.18 6.34
C LEU A 44 6.38 3.34 6.41
N THR A 45 5.14 3.04 6.76
CA THR A 45 4.11 4.03 6.96
C THR A 45 3.72 4.11 8.43
N TYR A 46 3.50 5.32 8.92
CA TYR A 46 3.04 5.54 10.29
C TYR A 46 1.75 6.37 10.28
N ASP A 47 0.93 6.17 11.30
CA ASP A 47 -0.37 6.84 11.42
C ASP A 47 -0.80 7.01 12.88
N VAL A 48 -1.67 7.99 13.14
CA VAL A 48 -2.27 8.24 14.46
C VAL A 48 -3.77 8.03 14.34
N ARG A 49 -4.32 7.00 14.99
CA ARG A 49 -5.73 6.64 14.83
C ARG A 49 -6.67 7.28 15.81
N LEU A 50 -6.25 7.36 17.06
CA LEU A 50 -7.17 7.62 18.16
C LEU A 50 -6.43 8.41 19.21
N ALA A 51 -6.91 9.61 19.52
CA ALA A 51 -6.54 10.38 20.70
C ALA A 51 -7.79 10.45 21.59
N VAL A 52 -7.83 9.64 22.64
CA VAL A 52 -8.94 9.62 23.60
C VAL A 52 -8.47 10.28 24.88
N ASP A 53 -9.21 11.31 25.30
CA ASP A 53 -9.10 11.86 26.64
C ASP A 53 -9.66 10.85 27.64
N LEU A 54 -8.85 10.47 28.63
CA LEU A 54 -9.25 9.55 29.67
C LEU A 54 -10.02 10.24 30.80
N LEU A 55 -9.98 11.57 30.87
CA LEU A 55 -10.70 12.36 31.87
C LEU A 55 -11.68 13.32 31.20
N PRO A 56 -12.86 12.84 30.77
CA PRO A 56 -13.97 13.73 30.45
C PRO A 56 -14.23 14.69 31.63
N GLU A 57 -14.41 15.97 31.33
CA GLU A 57 -14.60 17.01 32.36
C GLU A 57 -15.65 16.60 33.42
N ASN A 58 -15.36 16.88 34.69
CA ASN A 58 -16.27 16.78 35.85
C ASN A 58 -16.55 15.38 36.45
N LEU A 59 -15.72 14.37 36.19
CA LEU A 59 -15.93 13.04 36.80
C LEU A 59 -15.31 12.87 38.21
N GLY A 60 -14.52 13.83 38.70
CA GLY A 60 -13.84 13.71 39.99
C GLY A 60 -12.82 12.56 40.04
N LEU A 61 -12.39 12.07 38.87
CA LEU A 61 -11.42 10.99 38.72
C LEU A 61 -10.01 11.57 38.53
N ALA A 62 -9.02 10.87 39.07
CA ALA A 62 -7.61 11.15 38.83
C ALA A 62 -6.94 9.91 38.23
N VAL A 63 -6.18 10.10 37.16
CA VAL A 63 -5.36 9.04 36.57
C VAL A 63 -3.95 9.18 37.12
N LEU A 64 -3.45 8.11 37.74
CA LEU A 64 -2.08 8.04 38.23
C LEU A 64 -1.25 7.12 37.35
N HIS A 65 -0.04 7.55 37.00
CA HIS A 65 0.96 6.72 36.34
C HIS A 65 2.23 6.73 37.18
N GLY A 66 2.65 5.55 37.66
CA GLY A 66 3.82 5.44 38.54
C GLY A 66 3.72 6.25 39.84
N GLY A 67 2.49 6.46 40.35
CA GLY A 67 2.25 7.27 41.56
C GLY A 67 2.18 8.78 41.33
N VAL A 68 2.40 9.25 40.11
CA VAL A 68 2.25 10.67 39.73
C VAL A 68 0.88 10.88 39.10
N ALA A 69 0.13 11.87 39.59
CA ALA A 69 -1.16 12.25 39.00
C ALA A 69 -0.94 13.01 37.69
N LEU A 70 -1.63 12.59 36.63
CA LEU A 70 -1.63 13.26 35.33
C LEU A 70 -2.77 14.29 35.27
N ALA A 71 -2.50 15.46 34.72
CA ALA A 71 -3.49 16.55 34.68
C ALA A 71 -4.54 16.34 33.57
N THR A 72 -4.08 15.89 32.41
CA THR A 72 -4.84 15.76 31.16
C THR A 72 -4.44 14.46 30.43
N PRO A 73 -4.72 13.28 30.99
CA PRO A 73 -4.25 12.00 30.45
C PRO A 73 -4.91 11.67 29.10
N HIS A 74 -4.10 11.57 28.05
CA HIS A 74 -4.56 11.21 26.71
C HIS A 74 -3.93 9.89 26.26
N LEU A 75 -4.74 9.00 25.70
CA LEU A 75 -4.25 7.80 25.00
C LEU A 75 -4.18 8.06 23.51
N VAL A 76 -3.01 7.79 22.94
CA VAL A 76 -2.79 7.86 21.51
C VAL A 76 -2.40 6.50 20.95
N VAL A 77 -3.13 6.04 19.93
CA VAL A 77 -2.79 4.81 19.20
C VAL A 77 -2.02 5.17 17.92
N VAL A 78 -0.79 4.68 17.84
CA VAL A 78 0.10 4.86 16.69
C VAL A 78 0.24 3.55 15.93
N ASP A 79 -0.14 3.56 14.67
CA ASP A 79 0.05 2.43 13.78
C ASP A 79 1.37 2.56 13.02
N LEU A 80 2.14 1.48 13.02
CA LEU A 80 3.33 1.31 12.22
C LEU A 80 3.12 0.15 11.25
N ALA A 81 3.28 0.41 9.95
CA ALA A 81 3.03 -0.60 8.92
C ALA A 81 4.14 -0.65 7.87
N ASN A 82 4.66 -1.85 7.62
CA ASN A 82 5.49 -2.08 6.43
C ASN A 82 4.59 -2.32 5.22
N GLN A 83 4.38 -1.26 4.44
CA GLN A 83 3.64 -1.31 3.16
C GLN A 83 4.55 -1.57 1.96
N GLY A 84 5.83 -1.87 2.19
CA GLY A 84 6.79 -2.22 1.17
C GLY A 84 6.52 -3.58 0.54
N ARG A 85 7.31 -3.90 -0.49
CA ARG A 85 7.28 -5.22 -1.15
C ARG A 85 8.23 -6.22 -0.49
N ARG A 86 9.08 -5.77 0.42
CA ARG A 86 10.09 -6.54 1.15
C ARG A 86 9.98 -6.30 2.64
N ASP A 87 10.53 -7.22 3.40
CA ASP A 87 10.81 -7.04 4.81
C ASP A 87 11.78 -5.87 5.01
N ILE A 88 11.64 -5.19 6.14
CA ILE A 88 12.62 -4.20 6.60
C ILE A 88 13.50 -4.94 7.59
N GLU A 89 14.80 -4.97 7.33
CA GLU A 89 15.78 -5.60 8.22
C GLU A 89 16.52 -4.52 9.01
N GLY A 90 17.10 -4.87 10.16
CA GLY A 90 17.88 -3.93 10.97
C GLY A 90 19.04 -3.28 10.19
N GLY A 91 19.64 -4.00 9.22
CA GLY A 91 20.68 -3.45 8.35
C GLY A 91 20.22 -2.37 7.36
N MET A 92 18.91 -2.13 7.23
CA MET A 92 18.34 -1.10 6.37
C MET A 92 18.23 0.27 7.07
N PHE A 93 18.59 0.33 8.35
CA PHE A 93 18.69 1.58 9.11
C PHE A 93 20.11 2.14 8.90
N PRO A 94 20.27 3.35 8.36
CA PRO A 94 21.58 3.90 8.03
C PRO A 94 22.43 4.04 9.28
N ASN A 95 23.59 3.38 9.27
CA ASN A 95 24.53 3.33 10.41
C ASN A 95 23.89 2.83 11.71
N GLY A 96 22.82 2.02 11.63
CA GLY A 96 22.08 1.57 12.81
C GLY A 96 21.31 2.69 13.54
N ALA A 97 21.07 3.83 12.88
CA ALA A 97 20.32 4.93 13.48
C ALA A 97 18.86 4.54 13.72
N ALA A 98 18.34 4.82 14.91
CA ALA A 98 16.94 4.64 15.24
C ALA A 98 16.06 5.66 14.49
N LEU A 99 14.79 5.31 14.27
CA LEU A 99 13.78 6.29 13.85
C LEU A 99 13.22 6.99 15.09
N GLU A 100 13.11 8.31 15.04
CA GLU A 100 12.61 9.12 16.14
C GLU A 100 11.19 9.60 15.84
N PHE A 101 10.27 9.36 16.76
CA PHE A 101 8.88 9.79 16.69
C PHE A 101 8.69 10.99 17.61
N SER A 102 8.30 12.12 17.03
CA SER A 102 8.02 13.36 17.75
C SER A 102 6.55 13.70 17.63
N PHE A 103 5.92 13.98 18.77
CA PHE A 103 4.48 14.24 18.91
C PHE A 103 4.18 15.68 19.30
N GLY A 104 5.20 16.57 19.30
CA GLY A 104 5.09 17.93 19.85
C GLY A 104 5.00 17.99 21.38
N ARG A 105 4.96 16.82 22.06
CA ARG A 105 4.88 16.69 23.51
C ARG A 105 5.60 15.42 23.99
N PRO A 106 6.18 15.42 25.20
CA PRO A 106 6.78 14.21 25.78
C PRO A 106 5.75 13.08 25.97
N VAL A 107 6.15 11.87 25.58
CA VAL A 107 5.41 10.65 25.89
C VAL A 107 5.67 10.27 27.35
N VAL A 108 4.60 10.08 28.12
CA VAL A 108 4.67 9.68 29.52
C VAL A 108 5.02 8.20 29.63
N SER A 109 4.40 7.36 28.81
CA SER A 109 4.58 5.92 28.86
C SER A 109 4.15 5.21 27.58
N ILE A 110 4.75 4.07 27.31
CA ILE A 110 4.34 3.13 26.25
C ILE A 110 3.57 2.00 26.95
N LEU A 111 2.25 1.98 26.80
CA LEU A 111 1.38 1.06 27.54
C LEU A 111 1.40 -0.36 26.96
N GLY A 112 1.64 -0.48 25.66
CA GLY A 112 1.69 -1.78 25.00
C GLY A 112 1.79 -1.69 23.49
N SER A 113 1.96 -2.86 22.88
CA SER A 113 1.95 -3.03 21.43
C SER A 113 1.11 -4.24 21.04
N THR A 114 0.50 -4.20 19.87
CA THR A 114 -0.27 -5.32 19.31
C THR A 114 0.03 -5.45 17.83
N THR A 115 0.45 -6.64 17.40
CA THR A 115 0.62 -6.95 15.99
C THR A 115 -0.73 -7.34 15.40
N VAL A 116 -1.28 -6.47 14.54
CA VAL A 116 -2.57 -6.70 13.86
C VAL A 116 -2.38 -7.64 12.66
N ARG A 117 -1.23 -7.55 11.98
CA ARG A 117 -0.90 -8.36 10.82
C ARG A 117 0.61 -8.59 10.78
N GLY A 118 1.05 -9.75 10.28
CA GLY A 118 2.47 -10.08 10.11
C GLY A 118 2.90 -11.28 10.96
N THR A 119 4.11 -11.78 10.71
CA THR A 119 4.66 -12.98 11.36
C THR A 119 5.84 -12.69 12.27
N ALA A 120 6.50 -11.54 12.12
CA ALA A 120 7.58 -11.13 13.01
C ALA A 120 7.03 -10.59 14.34
N ALA A 121 7.88 -10.61 15.36
CA ALA A 121 7.59 -9.99 16.64
C ALA A 121 7.32 -8.48 16.47
N ALA A 122 6.52 -7.91 17.38
CA ALA A 122 6.32 -6.47 17.42
C ALA A 122 7.67 -5.80 17.74
N PRO A 123 8.10 -4.79 16.97
CA PRO A 123 9.29 -4.04 17.30
C PRO A 123 9.16 -3.35 18.65
N ILE A 124 10.23 -3.35 19.43
CA ILE A 124 10.28 -2.66 20.72
C ILE A 124 10.56 -1.19 20.46
N LEU A 125 9.70 -0.33 20.99
CA LEU A 125 9.93 1.11 21.04
C LEU A 125 10.70 1.46 22.31
N GLY A 126 11.75 2.25 22.16
CA GLY A 126 12.46 2.89 23.27
C GLY A 126 11.78 4.21 23.64
N LEU A 127 11.75 4.51 24.93
CA LEU A 127 11.33 5.81 25.47
C LEU A 127 12.52 6.40 26.23
N ASP A 128 12.95 7.60 25.86
CA ASP A 128 14.02 8.29 26.58
C ASP A 128 13.49 9.16 27.74
N MET A 129 14.41 9.73 28.52
CA MET A 129 14.08 10.59 29.65
C MET A 129 13.41 11.92 29.25
N ALA A 130 13.52 12.32 27.98
CA ALA A 130 12.88 13.52 27.44
C ALA A 130 11.48 13.21 26.87
N GLY A 131 11.02 11.96 26.96
CA GLY A 131 9.74 11.50 26.42
C GLY A 131 9.74 11.35 24.90
N ARG A 132 10.92 11.17 24.28
CA ARG A 132 11.05 10.88 22.86
C ARG A 132 10.95 9.38 22.64
N VAL A 133 10.18 9.00 21.63
CA VAL A 133 9.99 7.60 21.26
C VAL A 133 10.92 7.27 20.11
N THR A 134 11.65 6.17 20.24
CA THR A 134 12.59 5.69 19.23
C THR A 134 12.28 4.27 18.81
N LEU A 135 12.43 3.97 17.53
CA LEU A 135 12.40 2.62 16.99
C LEU A 135 13.82 2.24 16.59
N ALA A 136 14.44 1.37 17.40
CA ALA A 136 15.74 0.81 17.10
C ALA A 136 15.72 -0.02 15.80
N PRO A 137 16.87 -0.19 15.13
CA PRO A 137 16.98 -1.09 14.00
C PRO A 137 16.44 -2.48 14.32
N THR A 138 15.47 -2.94 13.55
CA THR A 138 14.73 -4.17 13.82
C THR A 138 14.16 -4.77 12.55
N HIS A 139 13.70 -6.01 12.64
CA HIS A 139 13.01 -6.68 11.55
C HIS A 139 11.51 -6.38 11.58
N ILE A 140 10.99 -5.93 10.44
CA ILE A 140 9.56 -5.69 10.23
C ILE A 140 9.14 -6.44 8.96
N SER A 141 8.40 -7.52 9.12
CA SER A 141 7.92 -8.35 8.01
C SER A 141 7.09 -7.54 7.01
N LYS A 142 7.13 -7.94 5.75
CA LYS A 142 6.29 -7.39 4.69
C LYS A 142 4.81 -7.46 5.08
N GLY A 143 4.12 -6.32 4.98
CA GLY A 143 2.71 -6.23 5.32
C GLY A 143 2.41 -6.28 6.82
N GLN A 144 3.45 -6.30 7.67
CA GLN A 144 3.27 -6.25 9.12
C GLN A 144 2.67 -4.90 9.52
N VAL A 145 1.72 -4.94 10.45
CA VAL A 145 1.07 -3.79 11.06
C VAL A 145 1.13 -3.97 12.57
N VAL A 146 1.72 -3.00 13.25
CA VAL A 146 1.86 -2.98 14.72
C VAL A 146 1.26 -1.69 15.24
N SER A 147 0.36 -1.82 16.21
CA SER A 147 -0.28 -0.69 16.87
C SER A 147 0.34 -0.52 18.25
N TYR A 148 0.78 0.70 18.57
CA TYR A 148 1.34 1.08 19.86
C TYR A 148 0.38 1.99 20.59
N THR A 149 0.14 1.72 21.87
CA THR A 149 -0.66 2.58 22.73
C THR A 149 0.27 3.42 23.59
N LEU A 150 0.21 4.73 23.40
CA LEU A 150 1.04 5.71 24.08
C LEU A 150 0.20 6.55 25.03
N LEU A 151 0.75 6.88 26.19
CA LEU A 151 0.15 7.76 27.18
C LEU A 151 0.82 9.13 27.15
N PHE A 152 0.01 10.18 27.12
CA PHE A 152 0.41 11.57 27.14
C PHE A 152 -0.27 12.31 28.30
N ASP A 153 0.35 13.40 28.74
CA ASP A 153 -0.29 14.39 29.62
C ASP A 153 -0.59 15.66 28.81
N GLY A 154 -1.71 15.62 28.09
CA GLY A 154 -2.26 16.68 27.28
C GLY A 154 -2.55 16.25 25.83
N PRO A 155 -3.23 17.11 25.08
CA PRO A 155 -3.56 16.84 23.68
C PRO A 155 -2.29 16.75 22.82
N VAL A 156 -2.37 15.92 21.78
CA VAL A 156 -1.30 15.69 20.80
C VAL A 156 -1.73 16.29 19.46
N GLU A 157 -0.88 17.14 18.89
CA GLU A 157 -1.20 17.87 17.66
C GLU A 157 -0.80 17.10 16.41
N GLU A 158 0.50 16.79 16.26
CA GLU A 158 1.02 16.16 15.06
C GLU A 158 2.15 15.16 15.36
N LEU A 159 2.01 13.95 14.81
CA LEU A 159 3.09 12.97 14.74
C LEU A 159 3.99 13.28 13.54
N SER A 160 5.27 13.47 13.82
CA SER A 160 6.36 13.58 12.85
C SER A 160 7.39 12.49 13.13
N VAL A 161 7.96 11.91 12.07
CA VAL A 161 9.00 10.89 12.19
C VAL A 161 10.26 11.38 11.51
N THR A 162 11.36 11.39 12.27
CA THR A 162 12.69 11.77 11.80
C THR A 162 13.56 10.54 11.66
N GLY A 163 14.37 10.51 10.61
CA GLY A 163 15.23 9.38 10.27
C GLY A 163 15.08 9.00 8.80
N SER A 164 15.78 7.96 8.38
CA SER A 164 15.68 7.45 7.02
C SER A 164 15.90 5.95 6.98
N LEU A 165 15.48 5.33 5.88
CA LEU A 165 15.70 3.92 5.59
C LEU A 165 16.48 3.83 4.29
N ILE A 166 17.51 2.98 4.26
CA ILE A 166 18.30 2.72 3.06
C ILE A 166 17.39 2.12 1.99
N ASN A 167 17.33 2.75 0.82
CA ASN A 167 16.44 2.35 -0.29
C ASN A 167 14.96 2.24 0.13
N GLY A 168 14.59 2.96 1.18
CA GLY A 168 13.25 2.98 1.75
C GLY A 168 12.63 4.37 1.76
N SER A 169 11.34 4.41 2.05
CA SER A 169 10.63 5.67 2.28
C SER A 169 9.83 5.58 3.56
N LEU A 170 9.87 6.67 4.34
CA LEU A 170 9.00 6.92 5.47
C LEU A 170 7.85 7.79 4.99
N ARG A 171 6.61 7.38 5.25
CA ARG A 171 5.43 8.18 4.86
C ARG A 171 4.40 8.18 5.97
N LYS A 172 3.87 9.36 6.28
CA LYS A 172 2.61 9.46 7.03
C LYS A 172 1.51 8.83 6.18
N ALA A 173 0.81 7.84 6.72
CA ALA A 173 -0.36 7.31 6.04
C ALA A 173 -1.48 8.36 6.15
N LEU A 174 -2.22 8.56 5.06
CA LEU A 174 -3.52 9.22 5.18
C LEU A 174 -4.51 8.17 5.67
N VAL A 175 -5.04 8.38 6.88
CA VAL A 175 -6.15 7.58 7.43
C VAL A 175 -7.30 7.64 6.43
N LEU A 176 -7.61 6.51 5.79
CA LEU A 176 -8.96 6.24 5.31
C LEU A 176 -9.61 5.37 6.39
N PRO A 177 -10.59 5.88 7.14
CA PRO A 177 -11.18 5.14 8.25
C PRO A 177 -11.88 3.86 7.75
N GLY A 178 -11.76 2.77 8.52
CA GLY A 178 -12.53 1.54 8.33
C GLY A 178 -12.00 0.53 7.30
N GLU A 179 -12.84 -0.48 7.00
CA GLU A 179 -12.64 -1.54 6.00
C GLU A 179 -12.23 -1.02 4.62
N ILE A 180 -12.54 0.24 4.31
CA ILE A 180 -12.21 0.93 3.06
C ILE A 180 -10.70 0.97 2.83
N GLY A 181 -9.89 1.13 3.88
CA GLY A 181 -8.42 1.10 3.76
C GLY A 181 -7.85 -0.29 3.43
N ALA A 182 -8.58 -1.37 3.75
CA ALA A 182 -8.26 -2.73 3.37
C ALA A 182 -8.70 -3.02 1.92
N ILE A 183 -9.90 -2.58 1.54
CA ILE A 183 -10.45 -2.67 0.18
C ILE A 183 -9.58 -1.90 -0.83
N ILE A 184 -9.08 -0.71 -0.46
CA ILE A 184 -8.19 0.08 -1.31
C ILE A 184 -6.77 -0.52 -1.35
N ARG A 185 -6.33 -1.25 -0.32
CA ARG A 185 -5.03 -1.96 -0.39
C ARG A 185 -5.07 -3.14 -1.36
N ASP A 186 -6.24 -3.72 -1.57
CA ASP A 186 -6.53 -4.70 -2.63
C ASP A 186 -6.73 -4.07 -4.02
N VAL A 187 -6.46 -2.77 -4.19
CA VAL A 187 -6.38 -2.14 -5.52
C VAL A 187 -5.31 -2.79 -6.39
N GLY A 188 -4.35 -3.53 -5.84
CA GLY A 188 -3.50 -4.42 -6.63
C GLY A 188 -4.28 -5.51 -7.37
N ALA A 189 -5.21 -6.17 -6.68
CA ALA A 189 -6.12 -7.16 -7.25
C ALA A 189 -7.14 -6.48 -8.18
N LEU A 190 -7.70 -5.33 -7.80
CA LEU A 190 -8.61 -4.56 -8.65
C LEU A 190 -7.93 -4.08 -9.94
N LYS A 191 -6.70 -3.58 -9.87
CA LYS A 191 -5.89 -3.19 -11.04
C LYS A 191 -5.61 -4.40 -11.92
N ALA A 192 -5.29 -5.55 -11.35
CA ALA A 192 -5.11 -6.78 -12.11
C ALA A 192 -6.42 -7.24 -12.78
N LEU A 193 -7.55 -7.08 -12.11
CA LEU A 193 -8.87 -7.47 -12.60
C LEU A 193 -9.34 -6.53 -13.73
N ILE A 194 -9.20 -5.21 -13.55
CA ILE A 194 -9.46 -4.19 -14.58
C ILE A 194 -8.56 -4.40 -15.79
N PHE A 195 -7.27 -4.64 -15.57
CA PHE A 195 -6.32 -4.88 -16.65
C PHE A 195 -6.64 -6.19 -17.41
N GLY A 196 -7.03 -7.24 -16.69
CA GLY A 196 -7.50 -8.49 -17.27
C GLY A 196 -8.77 -8.32 -18.10
N THR A 197 -9.76 -7.56 -17.61
CA THR A 197 -11.00 -7.28 -18.36
C THR A 197 -10.75 -6.39 -19.57
N LEU A 198 -9.84 -5.42 -19.47
CA LEU A 198 -9.45 -4.58 -20.61
C LEU A 198 -8.80 -5.42 -21.72
N ILE A 199 -7.88 -6.33 -21.36
CA ILE A 199 -7.28 -7.25 -22.33
C ILE A 199 -8.35 -8.14 -22.95
N MET A 200 -9.25 -8.70 -22.15
CA MET A 200 -10.29 -9.63 -22.64
C MET A 200 -11.30 -8.94 -23.57
N THR A 201 -11.66 -7.68 -23.29
CA THR A 201 -12.54 -6.90 -24.17
C THR A 201 -11.84 -6.52 -25.46
N LEU A 202 -10.56 -6.12 -25.40
CA LEU A 202 -9.77 -5.81 -26.59
C LEU A 202 -9.61 -7.03 -27.50
N THR A 203 -9.39 -8.22 -26.94
CA THR A 203 -9.28 -9.46 -27.73
C THR A 203 -10.62 -9.88 -28.33
N MET A 204 -11.74 -9.76 -27.61
CA MET A 204 -13.08 -10.02 -28.13
C MET A 204 -13.45 -9.08 -29.29
N LEU A 205 -13.11 -7.80 -29.17
CA LEU A 205 -13.33 -6.80 -30.21
C LEU A 205 -12.50 -7.11 -31.45
N TRP A 206 -11.26 -7.57 -31.25
CA TRP A 206 -10.38 -8.01 -32.34
C TRP A 206 -10.88 -9.27 -33.03
N ILE A 207 -11.36 -10.28 -32.29
CA ILE A 207 -11.97 -11.50 -32.86
C ILE A 207 -13.18 -11.12 -33.70
N SER A 208 -14.02 -10.21 -33.21
CA SER A 208 -15.21 -9.74 -33.95
C SER A 208 -14.82 -9.01 -35.24
N PHE A 209 -13.78 -8.18 -35.19
CA PHE A 209 -13.24 -7.51 -36.38
C PHE A 209 -12.66 -8.49 -37.39
N LEU A 210 -11.94 -9.51 -36.93
CA LEU A 210 -11.35 -10.54 -37.78
C LEU A 210 -12.42 -11.42 -38.41
N ILE A 211 -13.46 -11.78 -37.66
CA ILE A 211 -14.67 -12.44 -38.18
C ILE A 211 -15.29 -11.59 -39.29
N ALA A 212 -15.48 -10.29 -39.08
CA ALA A 212 -16.10 -9.40 -40.08
C ALA A 212 -15.26 -9.22 -41.36
N PHE A 213 -13.92 -9.27 -41.27
CA PHE A 213 -13.02 -9.03 -42.41
C PHE A 213 -12.50 -10.30 -43.09
N VAL A 214 -12.44 -11.43 -42.38
CA VAL A 214 -11.88 -12.70 -42.87
C VAL A 214 -12.98 -13.67 -43.25
N LEU A 215 -14.19 -13.55 -42.70
CA LEU A 215 -15.29 -14.36 -43.20
C LEU A 215 -15.55 -14.02 -44.66
N PRO A 216 -15.55 -15.00 -45.56
CA PRO A 216 -15.64 -14.69 -46.98
C PRO A 216 -17.07 -14.25 -47.31
N GLY A 217 -17.27 -13.50 -48.40
CA GLY A 217 -18.56 -12.87 -48.75
C GLY A 217 -19.79 -13.79 -48.69
N TRP A 218 -19.62 -15.11 -48.91
CA TRP A 218 -20.70 -16.09 -48.80
C TRP A 218 -21.32 -16.21 -47.39
N TRP A 219 -20.61 -15.80 -46.33
CA TRP A 219 -21.16 -15.75 -44.97
C TRP A 219 -22.10 -14.55 -44.77
N VAL A 220 -21.83 -13.43 -45.45
CA VAL A 220 -22.72 -12.27 -45.50
C VAL A 220 -23.97 -12.60 -46.30
N ASP A 221 -23.81 -13.31 -47.42
CA ASP A 221 -24.92 -13.78 -48.26
C ASP A 221 -25.82 -14.81 -47.54
N TRP A 222 -25.26 -15.59 -46.61
CA TRP A 222 -26.03 -16.55 -45.79
C TRP A 222 -26.80 -15.88 -44.64
N LEU A 223 -26.30 -14.79 -44.04
CA LEU A 223 -27.02 -14.03 -43.00
C LEU A 223 -28.19 -13.18 -43.54
N GLN A 224 -28.22 -12.95 -44.85
CA GLN A 224 -29.23 -12.14 -45.53
C GLN A 224 -30.36 -12.96 -46.17
N ASN A 225 -30.27 -14.30 -46.16
CA ASN A 225 -31.32 -15.23 -46.59
C ASN A 225 -31.90 -15.99 -45.40
#